data_AF-A0A427H7V9-F1
#
_entry.id   AF-A0A427H7V9-F1
#
_cell.length_a   1.000
_cell.length_b   1.000
_cell.length_c   1.000
_cell.angle_alpha   90.00
_cell.angle_beta   90.00
_cell.angle_gamma   90.00
#
_symmetry.space_group_name_H-M   'P 1'
#
loop_
_entity.id
_entity.type
_entity.pdbx_description
1 polymer ?
#
loop_
_entity_poly.entity_id
_entity_poly.type
_entity_poly.pdbx_seq_one_letter_code
_entity_poly.pdbx_strand_id
1 'polypeptide(L)'
;MSVLSSVWQTVLSEFSDISDVQEATTIALRLTLAVILGAAIGYEREKKGKDAGFRTHILVCLGCAIFVLVPVMGGMQSDAVSRIVQGVVSGIGFLGAGAILKQSRGSEV
;
A
#
# COMPACT_ATOMS: atom_id res chain seq x y z
N MET A 1 32.75 19.93 -14.45
CA MET A 1 32.18 19.11 -13.35
C MET A 1 31.88 17.74 -13.94
N SER A 2 32.50 16.68 -13.43
CA SER A 2 32.42 15.37 -14.07
C SER A 2 31.00 14.81 -13.91
N VAL A 3 30.46 14.18 -14.96
CA VAL A 3 29.16 13.49 -14.92
C VAL A 3 29.06 12.57 -13.71
N LEU A 4 30.19 11.96 -13.31
CA LEU A 4 30.32 11.12 -12.12
C LEU A 4 29.98 11.87 -10.81
N SER A 5 30.43 13.11 -10.67
CA SER A 5 30.08 13.94 -9.50
C SER A 5 28.61 14.33 -9.47
N SER A 6 27.99 14.58 -10.63
CA SER A 6 26.55 14.87 -10.72
C SER A 6 25.73 13.63 -10.37
N VAL A 7 26.07 12.45 -10.91
CA VAL A 7 25.41 11.19 -10.56
C VAL A 7 25.55 10.89 -9.07
N TRP A 8 26.76 11.06 -8.51
CA TRP A 8 27.00 10.82 -7.09
C TRP A 8 26.21 11.77 -6.18
N GLN A 9 26.12 13.04 -6.54
CA GLN A 9 25.32 14.02 -5.80
C GLN A 9 23.82 13.76 -5.91
N THR A 10 23.32 13.37 -7.09
CA THR A 10 21.91 13.00 -7.27
C THR A 10 21.55 11.77 -6.43
N VAL A 11 22.41 10.76 -6.38
CA VAL A 11 22.18 9.58 -5.53
C VAL A 11 22.10 9.98 -4.06
N LEU A 12 23.02 10.81 -3.57
CA LEU A 12 23.00 11.24 -2.17
C LEU A 12 21.79 12.14 -1.84
N SER A 13 21.30 12.96 -2.77
CA SER A 13 20.11 13.79 -2.53
C SER A 13 18.82 12.96 -2.41
N GLU A 14 18.68 11.90 -3.22
CA GLU A 14 17.51 11.01 -3.18
C GLU A 14 17.35 10.29 -1.82
N PHE A 15 18.46 9.97 -1.14
CA PHE A 15 18.42 9.35 0.18
C PHE A 15 18.44 10.36 1.34
N SER A 16 18.62 11.65 1.06
CA SER A 16 18.68 12.71 2.08
C SER A 16 17.31 13.20 2.55
N ASP A 17 16.22 12.88 1.84
CA ASP A 17 14.87 13.32 2.22
C ASP A 17 14.36 12.66 3.52
N ILE A 18 14.83 11.46 3.87
CA ILE A 18 14.48 10.79 5.15
C ILE A 18 15.43 11.26 6.26
N SER A 19 15.52 12.58 6.47
CA SER A 19 16.40 13.17 7.49
C SER A 19 15.70 13.43 8.83
N ASP A 20 14.36 13.37 8.89
CA ASP A 20 13.59 13.68 10.10
C ASP A 20 13.11 12.41 10.84
N VAL A 21 13.38 12.35 12.15
CA VAL A 21 13.04 11.19 13.00
C VAL A 21 11.53 11.03 13.11
N GLN A 22 10.79 12.14 13.04
CA GLN A 22 9.34 12.19 13.15
C GLN A 22 8.67 11.58 11.90
N GLU A 23 9.22 11.87 10.72
CA GLU A 23 8.78 11.27 9.46
C GLU A 23 9.04 9.77 9.43
N ALA A 24 10.26 9.35 9.78
CA ALA A 24 10.62 7.94 9.86
C ALA A 24 9.71 7.17 10.83
N THR A 25 9.41 7.76 11.99
CA THR A 25 8.50 7.19 12.98
C THR A 25 7.09 7.05 12.43
N THR A 26 6.58 8.07 11.74
CA THR A 26 5.25 8.06 11.14
C THR A 26 5.11 7.01 10.05
N ILE A 27 6.11 6.89 9.17
CA ILE A 27 6.17 5.86 8.13
C ILE A 27 6.19 4.47 8.79
N ALA A 28 7.15 4.23 9.68
CA ALA A 28 7.33 2.93 10.32
C ALA A 28 6.08 2.49 11.07
N LEU A 29 5.44 3.41 11.81
CA LEU A 29 4.20 3.13 12.52
C LEU A 29 3.06 2.79 11.56
N ARG A 30 2.82 3.59 10.52
CA ARG A 30 1.73 3.36 9.57
C ARG A 30 1.90 2.08 8.76
N LEU A 31 3.12 1.79 8.30
CA LEU A 31 3.42 0.55 7.59
C LEU A 31 3.29 -0.68 8.50
N THR A 32 3.78 -0.58 9.74
CA THR A 32 3.65 -1.66 10.72
C THR A 32 2.17 -1.92 11.07
N LEU A 33 1.38 -0.87 11.26
CA LEU A 33 -0.07 -0.98 11.45
C LEU A 33 -0.75 -1.60 10.24
N ALA A 34 -0.39 -1.19 9.01
CA ALA A 34 -0.93 -1.79 7.79
C ALA A 34 -0.64 -3.30 7.70
N VAL A 35 0.57 -3.72 8.07
CA VAL A 35 0.94 -5.15 8.14
C VAL A 35 0.15 -5.87 9.21
N ILE A 36 0.06 -5.33 10.43
CA ILE A 36 -0.67 -5.97 11.54
C ILE A 36 -2.15 -6.13 11.22
N LEU A 37 -2.78 -5.09 10.68
CA LEU A 37 -4.19 -5.12 10.31
C LEU A 37 -4.45 -6.05 9.12
N GLY A 38 -3.59 -6.01 8.10
CA GLY A 38 -3.66 -6.93 6.96
C GLY A 38 -3.45 -8.40 7.39
N ALA A 39 -2.52 -8.63 8.32
CA ALA A 39 -2.26 -9.94 8.92
C ALA A 39 -3.48 -10.44 9.71
N ALA A 40 -4.10 -9.61 10.54
CA ALA A 40 -5.28 -9.99 11.32
C ALA A 40 -6.45 -10.41 10.42
N ILE A 41 -6.75 -9.62 9.38
CA ILE A 41 -7.81 -9.93 8.41
C ILE A 41 -7.46 -11.20 7.61
N GLY A 42 -6.22 -11.28 7.11
CA GLY A 42 -5.76 -12.39 6.32
C GLY A 42 -5.78 -13.72 7.10
N TYR A 43 -5.43 -13.69 8.39
CA TYR A 43 -5.45 -14.85 9.26
C TYR A 43 -6.87 -15.37 9.47
N GLU A 44 -7.83 -14.48 9.76
CA GLU A 44 -9.24 -14.86 9.91
C GLU A 44 -9.79 -15.49 8.63
N ARG A 45 -9.45 -14.90 7.47
CA ARG A 45 -9.91 -15.39 6.17
C ARG A 45 -9.31 -16.73 5.78
N GLU A 46 -8.03 -16.93 6.04
CA GLU A 46 -7.34 -18.19 5.78
C GLU A 46 -7.91 -19.31 6.66
N LYS A 47 -8.16 -19.03 7.94
CA LYS A 47 -8.83 -19.98 8.86
C LYS A 47 -10.25 -20.35 8.40
N LYS A 48 -10.95 -19.44 7.71
CA LYS A 48 -12.28 -19.68 7.12
C LYS A 48 -12.22 -20.30 5.71
N GLY A 49 -11.04 -20.69 5.22
CA GLY A 49 -10.87 -21.36 3.94
C GLY A 49 -11.20 -20.48 2.72
N LYS A 50 -10.99 -19.16 2.80
CA LYS A 50 -11.24 -18.24 1.69
C LYS A 50 -10.00 -18.10 0.79
N ASP A 51 -10.24 -17.90 -0.52
CA ASP A 51 -9.20 -17.86 -1.58
C ASP A 51 -8.04 -16.87 -1.37
N ALA A 52 -8.26 -15.79 -0.61
CA ALA A 52 -7.23 -14.79 -0.28
C ALA A 52 -6.88 -14.89 1.21
N GLY A 53 -5.68 -15.40 1.50
CA GLY A 53 -5.19 -15.69 2.85
C GLY A 53 -4.28 -14.60 3.45
N PHE A 54 -3.42 -15.02 4.38
CA PHE A 54 -2.59 -14.15 5.22
C PHE A 54 -1.64 -13.25 4.43
N ARG A 55 -0.79 -13.84 3.58
CA ARG A 55 0.22 -13.11 2.81
C ARG A 55 -0.40 -12.09 1.85
N THR A 56 -1.54 -12.44 1.26
CA THR A 56 -2.23 -11.59 0.28
C THR A 56 -2.74 -10.31 0.93
N HIS A 57 -3.41 -10.40 2.08
CA HIS A 57 -3.94 -9.21 2.77
C HIS A 57 -2.84 -8.32 3.33
N ILE A 58 -1.73 -8.90 3.82
CA ILE A 58 -0.56 -8.12 4.24
C ILE A 58 -0.01 -7.29 3.09
N LEU A 59 0.25 -7.91 1.92
CA LEU A 59 0.80 -7.21 0.77
C LEU A 59 -0.15 -6.14 0.22
N VAL A 60 -1.46 -6.43 0.18
CA VAL A 60 -2.47 -5.45 -0.26
C VAL A 60 -2.53 -4.25 0.67
N CYS A 61 -2.62 -4.46 1.99
CA CYS A 61 -2.65 -3.36 2.97
C CYS A 61 -1.36 -2.54 2.95
N LEU A 62 -0.20 -3.20 2.88
CA LEU A 62 1.10 -2.53 2.79
C LEU A 62 1.21 -1.70 1.50
N GLY A 63 0.83 -2.27 0.36
CA GLY A 63 0.82 -1.57 -0.92
C GLY A 63 -0.07 -0.32 -0.90
N CYS A 64 -1.30 -0.44 -0.39
CA CYS A 64 -2.21 0.69 -0.25
C CYS A 64 -1.64 1.78 0.66
N ALA A 65 -1.01 1.40 1.77
CA ALA A 65 -0.38 2.35 2.68
C ALA A 65 0.75 3.13 2.00
N ILE A 66 1.63 2.46 1.24
CA ILE A 66 2.72 3.09 0.48
C ILE A 66 2.16 4.04 -0.58
N PHE A 67 1.16 3.61 -1.37
CA PHE A 67 0.57 4.41 -2.44
C PHE A 67 -0.06 5.72 -1.94
N VAL A 68 -0.54 5.76 -0.70
CA VAL A 68 -1.08 6.98 -0.09
C VAL A 68 0.00 7.78 0.64
N LEU A 69 0.94 7.10 1.32
CA LEU A 69 1.99 7.75 2.11
C LEU A 69 2.97 8.55 1.25
N VAL A 70 3.50 7.96 0.18
CA VAL A 70 4.54 8.59 -0.63
C VAL A 70 4.08 9.95 -1.20
N PRO A 71 2.90 10.06 -1.83
CA PRO A 71 2.41 11.35 -2.32
C PRO A 71 2.16 12.38 -1.20
N VAL A 72 1.61 11.94 -0.06
CA VAL A 72 1.33 12.83 1.07
C VAL A 72 2.62 13.42 1.64
N MET A 73 3.67 12.61 1.75
CA MET A 73 4.97 13.05 2.23
C MET A 73 5.71 13.91 1.20
N GLY A 74 5.56 13.60 -0.09
CA GLY A 74 6.05 14.44 -1.19
C GLY A 74 5.31 15.76 -1.38
N GLY A 75 4.48 16.19 -0.41
CA GLY A 75 3.79 17.47 -0.44
C GLY A 75 2.70 17.58 -1.53
N MET A 76 2.20 16.45 -2.03
CA MET A 76 1.17 16.44 -3.06
C MET A 76 -0.13 17.08 -2.54
N GLN A 77 -0.77 17.91 -3.36
CA GLN A 77 -2.05 18.54 -3.02
C GLN A 77 -3.14 17.51 -2.67
N SER A 78 -4.01 17.88 -1.73
CA SER A 78 -5.12 17.04 -1.23
C SER A 78 -5.99 16.45 -2.33
N ASP A 79 -6.24 17.21 -3.40
CA ASP A 79 -7.06 16.77 -4.54
C ASP A 79 -6.40 15.64 -5.32
N ALA A 80 -5.09 15.72 -5.50
CA ALA A 80 -4.32 14.69 -6.19
C ALA A 80 -4.18 13.43 -5.33
N VAL A 81 -3.96 13.57 -4.02
CA VAL A 81 -4.01 12.45 -3.06
C VAL A 81 -5.40 11.79 -3.08
N SER A 82 -6.48 12.58 -3.11
CA SER A 82 -7.85 12.07 -3.16
C SER A 82 -8.10 11.21 -4.40
N ARG A 83 -7.55 11.59 -5.56
CA ARG A 83 -7.64 10.77 -6.78
C ARG A 83 -6.91 9.43 -6.65
N ILE A 84 -5.76 9.41 -5.99
CA ILE A 84 -5.04 8.16 -5.70
C ILE A 84 -5.88 7.26 -4.80
N VAL A 85 -6.45 7.82 -3.73
CA VAL A 85 -7.35 7.09 -2.83
C VAL A 85 -8.58 6.56 -3.58
N GLN A 86 -9.19 7.35 -4.47
CA GLN A 86 -10.30 6.89 -5.32
C GLN A 86 -9.90 5.71 -6.20
N GLY A 87 -8.70 5.73 -6.78
CA GLY A 87 -8.15 4.62 -7.56
C GLY A 87 -7.99 3.34 -6.74
N VAL A 88 -7.43 3.46 -5.53
CA VAL A 88 -7.30 2.34 -4.58
C VAL A 88 -8.66 1.78 -4.19
N VAL A 89 -9.62 2.64 -3.82
CA VAL A 89 -10.98 2.23 -3.44
C VAL A 89 -11.70 1.54 -4.61
N SER A 90 -11.58 2.08 -5.82
CA SER A 90 -12.13 1.48 -7.04
C SER A 90 -11.57 0.07 -7.28
N GLY A 91 -10.23 -0.09 -7.20
CA GLY A 91 -9.57 -1.38 -7.35
C GLY A 91 -10.04 -2.43 -6.34
N ILE A 92 -10.16 -2.05 -5.06
CA ILE A 92 -10.71 -2.92 -4.01
C ILE A 92 -12.18 -3.29 -4.32
N GLY A 93 -12.97 -2.34 -4.82
CA GLY A 93 -14.35 -2.57 -5.26
C GLY A 93 -14.44 -3.61 -6.38
N PHE A 94 -13.57 -3.53 -7.39
CA PHE A 94 -13.51 -4.53 -8.47
C PHE A 94 -13.13 -5.93 -7.97
N LEU A 95 -12.18 -6.04 -7.03
CA LEU A 95 -11.84 -7.33 -6.41
C LEU A 95 -13.02 -7.91 -5.63
N GLY A 96 -13.76 -7.07 -4.90
CA GLY A 96 -14.96 -7.47 -4.17
C GLY A 96 -16.06 -7.96 -5.11
N ALA A 97 -16.37 -7.21 -6.15
CA ALA A 97 -17.35 -7.61 -7.17
C ALA A 97 -16.94 -8.93 -7.87
N GLY A 98 -15.66 -9.06 -8.22
CA GLY A 98 -15.12 -10.29 -8.80
C GLY A 98 -15.26 -11.50 -7.88
N ALA A 99 -15.02 -11.34 -6.58
CA ALA A 99 -15.19 -12.40 -5.59
C ALA A 99 -16.66 -12.83 -5.45
N ILE A 100 -17.60 -11.90 -5.48
CA ILE A 100 -19.05 -12.19 -5.42
C ILE A 100 -19.49 -12.98 -6.67
N LEU A 101 -19.09 -12.52 -7.87
CA LEU A 101 -19.41 -13.18 -9.13
C LEU A 101 -18.80 -14.59 -9.21
N LYS A 102 -17.57 -14.77 -8.70
CA LYS A 102 -16.92 -16.09 -8.62
C LYS A 102 -17.68 -17.03 -7.69
N GLN A 103 -18.11 -16.55 -6.52
CA GLN A 103 -18.87 -17.36 -5.57
C GLN A 103 -20.22 -17.81 -6.15
N SER A 104 -20.94 -16.93 -6.86
CA SER A 104 -22.22 -17.27 -7.51
C SER A 104 -22.10 -18.46 -8.47
N ARG A 105 -21.04 -18.51 -9.29
CA ARG A 105 -20.77 -19.63 -10.22
C ARG A 105 -20.42 -20.95 -9.54
N GLY A 106 -19.85 -20.90 -8.33
CA GLY A 106 -19.50 -22.11 -7.58
C GLY A 106 -20.66 -22.73 -6.80
N SER A 107 -21.76 -21.98 -6.61
CA SER A 107 -22.98 -22.44 -5.94
C SER A 107 -24.08 -22.93 -6.89
N GLU A 108 -23.86 -22.85 -8.21
CA GLU A 108 -24.81 -23.27 -9.25
C GLU A 108 -24.44 -24.63 -9.87
N VAL A 109 -23.54 -25.38 -9.23
CA VAL A 109 -23.09 -26.74 -9.61
C VAL A 109 -23.29 -27.68 -8.42
#